data_AF-A0A1M6AS00-F1
#
_entry.id   AF-A0A1M6AS00-F1
#
_cell.length_a   1.000
_cell.length_b   1.000
_cell.length_c   1.000
_cell.angle_alpha   90.00
_cell.angle_beta   90.00
_cell.angle_gamma   90.00
#
_symmetry.space_group_name_H-M   'P 1'
#
loop_
_entity.id
_entity.type
_entity.pdbx_description
1 polymer ?
#
loop_
_entity_poly.entity_id
_entity_poly.type
_entity_poly.pdbx_seq_one_letter_code
_entity_poly.pdbx_strand_id
1 'polypeptide(L)'
;MVETILSKKLGDQNKAEQSPYQLEATETSMEALIKSYTPKSINTGGMFILQLRHDKIVGTPITQVCQYDMGSQSCPLSDCPCGHYKGNGNSGGTSASTNAASSQSATDDSNQAQSQQTKPEPLKVPALIYQTRREMDDYDARDMHHGDLSEPILKEEFGLTDVSAKVNAYTGKKFPPLTTNPYGMYQPPGDEGFLSLKERSDIMFDEFRDLSAVYSWHGAYKSVIDEMITHMQQNSGEPFSSSLLDQALKEQIENDDSDSSSLKAIQTTLETYIDWKKHYYPSSNKSEIHKSVSRSVLPRFDDLKDYTNGLVICVHDIWSAQITLQSLEINNNQFTATIHYRVQDHFGLDDGDLTPTVKLQRLFRIWFTLQRWECFNFKPFITEMNATITISGKH
;
A
#
# COMPACT_ATOMS: atom_id res chain seq x y z
N MET A 1 -51.70 11.78 28.71
CA MET A 1 -51.98 10.93 27.55
C MET A 1 -50.63 10.45 27.00
N VAL A 2 -49.97 9.74 27.91
CA VAL A 2 -48.60 9.26 27.99
C VAL A 2 -48.81 7.92 28.70
N GLU A 3 -48.14 6.88 28.23
CA GLU A 3 -48.31 5.47 28.61
C GLU A 3 -49.64 4.83 28.23
N THR A 4 -49.59 3.83 27.34
CA THR A 4 -50.20 2.49 27.51
C THR A 4 -50.03 1.76 26.18
N ILE A 5 -49.10 0.80 26.14
CA ILE A 5 -49.05 -0.48 25.41
C ILE A 5 -47.56 -0.86 25.34
N LEU A 6 -47.05 -1.35 26.46
CA LEU A 6 -45.99 -2.37 26.55
C LEU A 6 -45.92 -2.87 28.00
N SER A 7 -47.09 -3.23 28.52
CA SER A 7 -47.27 -4.00 29.75
C SER A 7 -48.04 -5.26 29.39
N LYS A 8 -47.32 -6.29 28.94
CA LYS A 8 -47.71 -7.72 29.01
C LYS A 8 -46.63 -8.63 28.41
N LYS A 9 -45.53 -8.80 29.15
CA LYS A 9 -44.84 -10.09 29.37
C LYS A 9 -43.60 -9.83 30.22
N LEU A 10 -43.82 -9.70 31.52
CA LEU A 10 -42.88 -10.05 32.59
C LEU A 10 -43.69 -9.88 33.89
N GLY A 11 -44.39 -10.94 34.25
CA GLY A 11 -45.00 -11.10 35.57
C GLY A 11 -44.15 -12.09 36.35
N ASP A 12 -43.54 -11.57 37.42
CA ASP A 12 -43.07 -12.20 38.66
C ASP A 12 -42.39 -13.58 38.64
N GLN A 13 -41.19 -13.64 39.22
CA GLN A 13 -41.00 -14.13 40.60
C GLN A 13 -39.58 -13.83 41.15
N ASN A 14 -39.55 -12.96 42.16
CA ASN A 14 -38.82 -13.03 43.45
C ASN A 14 -37.30 -13.35 43.58
N LYS A 15 -36.61 -12.36 44.20
CA LYS A 15 -35.61 -12.41 45.30
C LYS A 15 -34.45 -13.43 45.26
N ALA A 16 -33.21 -12.93 45.18
CA ALA A 16 -32.15 -13.10 46.20
C ALA A 16 -30.82 -12.41 45.82
N GLU A 17 -30.21 -11.79 46.83
CA GLU A 17 -28.80 -11.43 47.10
C GLU A 17 -27.62 -11.73 46.12
N GLN A 18 -26.68 -10.77 46.12
CA GLN A 18 -25.20 -10.84 46.03
C GLN A 18 -24.42 -10.80 44.68
N SER A 19 -23.50 -9.81 44.62
CA SER A 19 -22.13 -9.79 44.01
C SER A 19 -21.94 -9.64 42.47
N PRO A 20 -20.72 -9.30 41.96
CA PRO A 20 -20.49 -8.34 40.87
C PRO A 20 -20.09 -8.99 39.52
N TYR A 21 -19.94 -8.17 38.48
CA TYR A 21 -19.59 -8.46 37.06
C TYR A 21 -20.74 -8.83 36.12
N GLN A 22 -20.93 -8.05 35.04
CA GLN A 22 -20.58 -8.46 33.66
C GLN A 22 -20.88 -7.32 32.66
N LEU A 23 -19.81 -6.80 32.04
CA LEU A 23 -19.78 -6.08 30.77
C LEU A 23 -19.25 -7.07 29.73
N GLU A 24 -20.08 -8.05 29.34
CA GLU A 24 -19.76 -9.02 28.27
C GLU A 24 -21.06 -9.38 27.55
N ALA A 25 -21.48 -8.58 26.58
CA ALA A 25 -22.61 -8.96 25.72
C ALA A 25 -22.55 -8.38 24.29
N THR A 26 -21.45 -7.77 23.86
CA THR A 26 -21.34 -7.19 22.50
C THR A 26 -20.29 -7.83 21.61
N GLU A 27 -19.29 -8.54 22.13
CA GLU A 27 -18.23 -9.15 21.30
C GLU A 27 -18.62 -10.52 20.73
N THR A 28 -19.49 -11.28 21.40
CA THR A 28 -19.79 -12.67 21.01
C THR A 28 -20.67 -12.79 19.75
N SER A 29 -21.39 -11.73 19.34
CA SER A 29 -22.22 -11.79 18.13
C SER A 29 -21.42 -11.62 16.83
N MET A 30 -20.29 -10.90 16.90
CA MET A 30 -19.48 -10.57 15.73
C MET A 30 -18.50 -11.71 15.41
N GLU A 31 -17.89 -12.32 16.43
CA GLU A 31 -17.07 -13.52 16.26
C GLU A 31 -17.88 -14.73 15.76
N ALA A 32 -19.12 -14.89 16.24
CA ALA A 32 -20.01 -15.95 15.77
C ALA A 32 -20.41 -15.77 14.30
N LEU A 33 -20.60 -14.52 13.85
CA LEU A 33 -20.92 -14.20 12.46
C LEU A 33 -19.73 -14.49 11.53
N ILE A 34 -18.51 -14.10 11.94
CA ILE A 34 -17.25 -14.36 11.19
C ILE A 34 -16.99 -15.86 11.05
N LYS A 35 -17.24 -16.64 12.12
CA LYS A 35 -17.01 -18.09 12.10
C LYS A 35 -17.98 -18.85 11.17
N SER A 36 -19.18 -18.31 10.94
CA SER A 36 -20.19 -18.91 10.04
C SER A 36 -19.92 -18.70 8.54
N TYR A 37 -19.02 -17.79 8.16
CA TYR A 37 -18.73 -17.41 6.78
C TYR A 37 -17.29 -17.72 6.36
N THR A 38 -16.76 -18.87 6.79
CA THR A 38 -15.48 -19.39 6.27
C THR A 38 -15.69 -20.51 5.24
N PRO A 39 -15.82 -20.21 3.92
CA PRO A 39 -15.54 -21.18 2.89
C PRO A 39 -14.03 -21.32 2.71
N LYS A 40 -13.55 -22.55 2.82
CA LYS A 40 -12.23 -22.97 2.34
C LYS A 40 -12.06 -22.56 0.88
N SER A 41 -10.89 -21.98 0.58
CA SER A 41 -10.41 -21.55 -0.74
C SER A 41 -11.34 -20.59 -1.49
N ILE A 42 -11.11 -19.28 -1.34
CA ILE A 42 -11.64 -18.29 -2.28
C ILE A 42 -10.49 -17.47 -2.85
N ASN A 43 -10.42 -17.55 -4.17
CA ASN A 43 -9.54 -16.87 -5.11
C ASN A 43 -9.66 -15.34 -4.97
N THR A 44 -8.52 -14.65 -5.11
CA THR A 44 -8.32 -13.20 -5.15
C THR A 44 -9.44 -12.46 -5.87
N GLY A 45 -10.24 -11.72 -5.09
CA GLY A 45 -11.32 -10.89 -5.57
C GLY A 45 -11.78 -9.97 -4.45
N GLY A 46 -10.91 -9.06 -4.01
CA GLY A 46 -11.11 -8.09 -2.92
C GLY A 46 -12.21 -7.04 -3.16
N MET A 47 -13.21 -7.34 -3.99
CA MET A 47 -14.29 -6.44 -4.39
C MET A 47 -15.58 -6.62 -3.60
N PHE A 48 -15.75 -7.70 -2.84
CA PHE A 48 -17.07 -8.02 -2.28
C PHE A 48 -17.42 -7.24 -1.00
N ILE A 49 -16.43 -6.78 -0.21
CA ILE A 49 -16.71 -6.07 1.05
C ILE A 49 -17.11 -4.59 0.83
N LEU A 50 -16.79 -4.00 -0.32
CA LEU A 50 -17.15 -2.60 -0.62
C LEU A 50 -18.62 -2.41 -1.05
N GLN A 51 -19.33 -3.48 -1.43
CA GLN A 51 -20.72 -3.40 -1.87
C GLN A 51 -21.69 -3.03 -0.73
N LEU A 52 -21.34 -3.27 0.54
CA LEU A 52 -22.27 -3.09 1.67
C LEU A 52 -22.42 -1.63 2.17
N ARG A 53 -21.59 -0.69 1.69
CA ARG A 53 -21.79 0.76 1.95
C ARG A 53 -22.40 1.54 0.77
N HIS A 54 -22.53 0.92 -0.42
CA HIS A 54 -23.11 1.59 -1.58
C HIS A 54 -24.64 1.82 -1.44
N ASP A 55 -25.31 1.07 -0.57
CA ASP A 55 -26.77 1.15 -0.39
C ASP A 55 -27.22 2.16 0.70
N LYS A 56 -26.32 2.99 1.24
CA LYS A 56 -26.69 4.09 2.16
C LYS A 56 -26.46 5.50 1.62
N ILE A 57 -26.00 5.66 0.37
CA ILE A 57 -26.00 6.95 -0.32
C ILE A 57 -26.82 6.78 -1.59
N VAL A 58 -28.13 6.93 -1.42
CA VAL A 58 -29.08 7.01 -2.53
C VAL A 58 -28.83 8.32 -3.27
N GLY A 59 -28.28 8.22 -4.47
CA GLY A 59 -28.23 9.29 -5.46
C GLY A 59 -28.35 8.64 -6.84
N THR A 60 -29.59 8.54 -7.33
CA THR A 60 -29.90 8.04 -8.68
C THR A 60 -29.08 8.74 -9.77
N PRO A 61 -28.74 8.05 -10.87
CA PRO A 61 -27.87 8.58 -11.91
C PRO A 61 -28.65 9.54 -12.80
N ILE A 62 -28.17 10.78 -12.93
CA ILE A 62 -28.64 11.68 -13.98
C ILE A 62 -27.44 12.43 -14.55
N THR A 63 -26.97 12.00 -15.71
CA THR A 63 -26.67 12.97 -16.75
C THR A 63 -26.81 12.32 -18.12
N GLN A 64 -27.77 12.84 -18.90
CA GLN A 64 -27.74 12.70 -20.35
C GLN A 64 -26.42 13.30 -20.84
N VAL A 65 -25.82 12.61 -21.81
CA VAL A 65 -24.70 13.11 -22.61
C VAL A 65 -25.16 14.38 -23.31
N CYS A 66 -24.76 15.56 -22.82
CA CYS A 66 -24.88 16.79 -23.57
C CYS A 66 -23.81 16.74 -24.68
N GLN A 67 -24.23 16.43 -25.91
CA GLN A 67 -23.47 16.82 -27.09
C GLN A 67 -23.42 18.35 -27.12
N TYR A 68 -22.23 18.91 -26.91
CA TYR A 68 -22.02 20.35 -27.11
C TYR A 68 -21.61 20.58 -28.57
N ASP A 69 -22.33 21.47 -29.22
CA ASP A 69 -22.11 21.89 -30.61
C ASP A 69 -20.86 22.78 -30.67
N MET A 70 -19.95 22.48 -31.59
CA MET A 70 -18.68 23.21 -31.78
C MET A 70 -18.96 24.54 -32.51
N GLY A 71 -19.49 25.51 -31.77
CA GLY A 71 -19.65 26.90 -32.19
C GLY A 71 -18.49 27.75 -31.68
N SER A 72 -17.74 28.32 -32.61
CA SER A 72 -16.55 29.16 -32.42
C SER A 72 -16.66 30.22 -31.30
N GLN A 73 -15.82 30.12 -30.28
CA GLN A 73 -15.22 31.27 -29.62
C GLN A 73 -13.93 30.85 -28.89
N SER A 74 -12.88 31.62 -29.15
CA SER A 74 -11.49 31.43 -28.72
C SER A 74 -11.34 31.21 -27.20
N CYS A 75 -10.53 30.21 -26.82
CA CYS A 75 -10.08 29.97 -25.45
C CYS A 75 -9.40 31.21 -24.85
N PRO A 76 -9.75 31.63 -23.63
CA PRO A 76 -8.99 32.63 -22.88
C PRO A 76 -7.85 31.90 -22.16
N LEU A 77 -6.80 31.53 -22.90
CA LEU A 77 -5.59 30.94 -22.35
C LEU A 77 -4.39 31.82 -22.74
N SER A 78 -4.17 32.88 -21.98
CA SER A 78 -2.84 33.45 -21.80
C SER A 78 -2.42 33.16 -20.37
N ASP A 79 -1.39 32.32 -20.24
CA ASP A 79 -0.54 32.09 -19.05
C ASP A 79 -0.37 30.60 -18.70
N CYS A 80 0.01 29.80 -19.71
CA CYS A 80 0.73 28.55 -19.48
C CYS A 80 2.08 28.65 -20.20
N PRO A 81 3.23 28.74 -19.48
CA PRO A 81 4.53 28.75 -20.13
C PRO A 81 5.00 27.31 -20.35
N CYS A 82 4.41 26.60 -21.33
CA CYS A 82 4.98 25.36 -21.83
C CYS A 82 5.99 25.67 -22.96
N GLY A 83 7.26 25.77 -22.59
CA GLY A 83 8.36 25.97 -23.51
C GLY A 83 8.71 24.71 -24.31
N HIS A 84 8.59 24.82 -25.63
CA HIS A 84 9.31 24.10 -26.69
C HIS A 84 9.98 22.74 -26.39
N TYR A 85 9.29 21.65 -26.77
CA TYR A 85 9.95 20.45 -27.27
C TYR A 85 10.24 20.61 -28.78
N LYS A 86 11.52 20.69 -29.16
CA LYS A 86 11.96 20.53 -30.55
C LYS A 86 12.15 19.04 -30.82
N GLY A 87 11.22 18.46 -31.57
CA GLY A 87 11.44 17.16 -32.19
C GLY A 87 12.59 17.24 -33.20
N ASN A 88 13.46 16.23 -33.19
CA ASN A 88 14.35 15.98 -34.32
C ASN A 88 14.12 14.53 -34.77
N GLY A 89 13.27 14.37 -35.77
CA GLY A 89 13.26 13.17 -36.59
C GLY A 89 14.48 13.19 -37.50
N ASN A 90 15.15 12.05 -37.64
CA ASN A 90 15.73 11.73 -38.92
C ASN A 90 15.66 10.22 -39.18
N SER A 91 15.33 9.92 -40.41
CA SER A 91 15.07 8.59 -40.98
C SER A 91 16.17 8.25 -41.97
N GLY A 92 16.42 6.95 -42.14
CA GLY A 92 16.99 6.37 -43.36
C GLY A 92 18.51 6.13 -43.35
N GLY A 93 18.90 4.87 -43.55
CA GLY A 93 20.29 4.50 -43.81
C GLY A 93 20.55 2.99 -43.79
N THR A 94 20.02 2.27 -44.76
CA THR A 94 20.35 0.87 -45.07
C THR A 94 21.82 0.66 -45.43
N SER A 95 22.45 -0.40 -44.92
CA SER A 95 23.47 -1.16 -45.68
C SER A 95 23.75 -2.52 -45.03
N ALA A 96 23.61 -3.57 -45.84
CA ALA A 96 23.94 -4.96 -45.55
C ALA A 96 25.39 -5.30 -45.97
N SER A 97 26.04 -6.22 -45.26
CA SER A 97 27.06 -7.18 -45.73
C SER A 97 27.48 -8.04 -44.52
N THR A 98 27.04 -9.29 -44.40
CA THR A 98 27.60 -10.55 -44.94
C THR A 98 28.95 -11.00 -44.36
N ASN A 99 28.95 -12.28 -43.95
CA ASN A 99 30.06 -13.25 -43.81
C ASN A 99 30.88 -13.15 -42.51
N ALA A 100 31.30 -14.22 -41.83
CA ALA A 100 31.25 -15.65 -42.10
C ALA A 100 31.36 -16.44 -40.79
N ALA A 101 30.89 -17.69 -40.81
CA ALA A 101 31.18 -18.71 -39.82
C ALA A 101 32.63 -19.20 -39.93
N SER A 102 33.26 -19.49 -38.79
CA SER A 102 34.35 -20.45 -38.69
C SER A 102 34.33 -21.15 -37.34
N SER A 103 34.08 -22.45 -37.40
CA SER A 103 34.28 -23.47 -36.37
C SER A 103 35.76 -23.68 -36.03
N GLN A 104 36.07 -23.95 -34.76
CA GLN A 104 37.18 -24.81 -34.25
C GLN A 104 37.03 -24.89 -32.72
N SER A 105 36.52 -26.00 -32.17
CA SER A 105 37.23 -27.20 -31.71
C SER A 105 38.06 -27.00 -30.42
N ALA A 106 37.46 -27.47 -29.32
CA ALA A 106 38.00 -28.14 -28.14
C ALA A 106 39.50 -28.02 -27.81
N THR A 107 39.77 -27.61 -26.57
CA THR A 107 40.68 -28.33 -25.66
C THR A 107 40.11 -28.29 -24.23
N ASP A 108 39.93 -29.48 -23.67
CA ASP A 108 39.82 -29.76 -22.24
C ASP A 108 40.94 -29.07 -21.47
N ASP A 109 40.60 -28.40 -20.37
CA ASP A 109 41.50 -28.32 -19.22
C ASP A 109 40.67 -28.35 -17.95
N SER A 110 40.61 -29.55 -17.39
CA SER A 110 40.06 -29.89 -16.09
C SER A 110 40.86 -29.20 -14.98
N ASN A 111 40.49 -27.98 -14.62
CA ASN A 111 40.93 -27.39 -13.36
C ASN A 111 39.98 -27.85 -12.24
N GLN A 112 40.39 -28.92 -11.57
CA GLN A 112 39.93 -29.25 -10.23
C GLN A 112 40.35 -28.10 -9.30
N ALA A 113 39.43 -27.16 -9.08
CA ALA A 113 39.53 -26.23 -7.97
C ALA A 113 39.37 -27.04 -6.68
N GLN A 114 40.49 -27.42 -6.09
CA GLN A 114 40.57 -27.92 -4.73
C GLN A 114 39.87 -26.90 -3.83
N SER A 115 38.75 -27.32 -3.24
CA SER A 115 38.08 -26.61 -2.15
C SER A 115 39.07 -26.49 -0.99
N GLN A 116 39.76 -25.36 -0.90
CA GLN A 116 40.45 -24.97 0.32
C GLN A 116 39.38 -24.93 1.41
N GLN A 117 39.44 -25.89 2.33
CA GLN A 117 38.69 -25.82 3.58
C GLN A 117 39.19 -24.60 4.34
N THR A 118 38.55 -23.45 4.09
CA THR A 118 38.67 -22.26 4.90
C THR A 118 38.34 -22.67 6.33
N LYS A 119 39.27 -22.39 7.25
CA LYS A 119 39.08 -22.55 8.70
C LYS A 119 37.68 -22.03 9.07
N PRO A 120 36.88 -22.75 9.87
CA PRO A 120 35.51 -22.34 10.13
C PRO A 120 35.53 -21.07 11.00
N GLU A 121 35.21 -19.94 10.38
CA GLU A 121 35.17 -18.63 11.05
C GLU A 121 33.75 -18.29 11.50
N PRO A 122 33.58 -17.63 12.65
CA PRO A 122 32.30 -17.08 13.08
C PRO A 122 31.72 -16.09 12.06
N LEU A 123 30.39 -16.11 11.87
CA LEU A 123 29.69 -15.08 11.14
C LEU A 123 29.87 -13.73 11.85
N LYS A 124 30.41 -12.74 11.16
CA LYS A 124 30.55 -11.37 11.68
C LYS A 124 29.19 -10.68 11.64
N VAL A 125 28.75 -10.17 12.79
CA VAL A 125 27.53 -9.36 12.94
C VAL A 125 27.91 -7.88 13.12
N PRO A 126 27.08 -6.92 12.66
CA PRO A 126 25.80 -7.12 11.95
C PRO A 126 25.98 -7.74 10.56
N ALA A 127 25.08 -8.63 10.18
CA ALA A 127 25.10 -9.33 8.90
C ALA A 127 23.77 -9.20 8.17
N LEU A 128 23.78 -8.67 6.94
CA LEU A 128 22.65 -8.79 6.03
C LEU A 128 22.46 -10.28 5.68
N ILE A 129 21.35 -10.85 6.13
CA ILE A 129 21.03 -12.29 5.97
C ILE A 129 20.01 -12.54 4.86
N TYR A 130 19.24 -11.53 4.49
CA TYR A 130 18.29 -11.60 3.37
C TYR A 130 18.04 -10.21 2.79
N GLN A 131 17.82 -10.16 1.47
CA GLN A 131 17.30 -8.99 0.77
C GLN A 131 16.38 -9.43 -0.37
N THR A 132 15.34 -8.65 -0.63
CA THR A 132 14.48 -8.84 -1.81
C THR A 132 15.24 -8.63 -3.11
N ARG A 133 14.64 -9.08 -4.23
CA ARG A 133 15.17 -8.79 -5.57
C ARG A 133 14.92 -7.34 -5.99
N ARG A 134 13.77 -6.79 -5.61
CA ARG A 134 13.48 -5.35 -5.70
C ARG A 134 14.41 -4.62 -4.75
N GLU A 135 14.98 -3.53 -5.24
CA GLU A 135 16.00 -2.77 -4.53
C GLU A 135 15.35 -1.87 -3.46
N MET A 136 16.13 -1.53 -2.44
CA MET A 136 15.75 -0.45 -1.53
C MET A 136 15.93 0.88 -2.25
N ASP A 137 15.17 1.89 -1.86
CA ASP A 137 15.32 3.26 -2.35
C ASP A 137 15.08 3.37 -3.87
N ASP A 138 14.11 2.61 -4.40
CA ASP A 138 13.82 2.44 -5.84
C ASP A 138 12.89 3.54 -6.38
N TYR A 139 13.43 4.75 -6.53
CA TYR A 139 12.71 5.91 -7.09
C TYR A 139 12.41 5.79 -8.59
N ASP A 140 12.99 4.81 -9.29
CA ASP A 140 12.77 4.56 -10.73
C ASP A 140 11.58 3.59 -10.97
N ALA A 141 10.93 3.11 -9.90
CA ALA A 141 9.76 2.26 -10.00
C ALA A 141 8.58 2.97 -10.69
N ARG A 142 7.71 2.20 -11.36
CA ARG A 142 6.63 2.76 -12.19
C ARG A 142 5.58 3.52 -11.41
N ASP A 143 5.35 3.13 -10.16
CA ASP A 143 4.47 3.78 -9.18
C ASP A 143 5.08 5.05 -8.59
N MET A 144 6.39 5.27 -8.81
CA MET A 144 7.11 6.49 -8.41
C MET A 144 7.11 7.59 -9.48
N HIS A 145 6.62 7.32 -10.69
CA HIS A 145 6.48 8.35 -11.73
C HIS A 145 5.43 9.41 -11.37
N HIS A 146 5.65 10.65 -11.79
CA HIS A 146 4.75 11.77 -11.51
C HIS A 146 4.90 12.90 -12.55
N GLY A 147 3.81 13.66 -12.76
CA GLY A 147 3.75 14.78 -13.70
C GLY A 147 4.15 14.46 -15.15
N ASP A 148 4.03 13.20 -15.54
CA ASP A 148 4.51 12.63 -16.80
C ASP A 148 3.39 12.48 -17.84
N LEU A 149 2.13 12.68 -17.43
CA LEU A 149 0.96 12.52 -18.30
C LEU A 149 0.27 13.86 -18.58
N SER A 150 -0.14 14.03 -19.84
CA SER A 150 -0.96 15.15 -20.29
C SER A 150 -2.45 14.90 -20.06
N GLU A 151 -3.26 15.97 -20.05
CA GLU A 151 -4.72 15.87 -19.90
C GLU A 151 -5.38 14.96 -20.96
N PRO A 152 -5.05 15.04 -22.27
CA PRO A 152 -5.60 14.11 -23.26
C PRO A 152 -5.33 12.66 -22.93
N ILE A 153 -4.10 12.30 -22.50
CA ILE A 153 -3.76 10.92 -22.12
C ILE A 153 -4.60 10.45 -20.94
N LEU A 154 -4.72 11.27 -19.88
CA LEU A 154 -5.54 10.95 -18.71
C LEU A 154 -7.01 10.69 -19.10
N LYS A 155 -7.56 11.45 -20.04
CA LYS A 155 -8.94 11.30 -20.50
C LYS A 155 -9.14 10.13 -21.45
N GLU A 156 -8.28 9.99 -22.45
CA GLU A 156 -8.46 9.06 -23.56
C GLU A 156 -7.99 7.64 -23.22
N GLU A 157 -6.85 7.51 -22.54
CA GLU A 157 -6.27 6.21 -22.20
C GLU A 157 -6.75 5.72 -20.83
N PHE A 158 -6.78 6.61 -19.83
CA PHE A 158 -7.19 6.25 -18.47
C PHE A 158 -8.69 6.46 -18.20
N GLY A 159 -9.41 7.18 -19.06
CA GLY A 159 -10.86 7.42 -18.89
C GLY A 159 -11.17 8.39 -17.74
N LEU A 160 -10.22 9.25 -17.35
CA LEU A 160 -10.34 10.15 -16.21
C LEU A 160 -11.08 11.44 -16.59
N THR A 161 -12.30 11.32 -17.12
CA THR A 161 -13.14 12.49 -17.43
C THR A 161 -13.91 13.01 -16.21
N ASP A 162 -14.10 12.18 -15.18
CA ASP A 162 -14.75 12.51 -13.90
C ASP A 162 -13.81 12.19 -12.73
N VAL A 163 -13.00 13.17 -12.30
CA VAL A 163 -11.99 12.97 -11.26
C VAL A 163 -12.55 13.25 -9.86
N SER A 164 -13.01 14.48 -9.61
CA SER A 164 -13.49 14.93 -8.30
C SER A 164 -14.99 15.22 -8.33
N ALA A 165 -15.70 14.95 -7.22
CA ALA A 165 -17.11 15.32 -7.07
C ALA A 165 -17.29 16.80 -6.69
N LYS A 166 -16.22 17.46 -6.23
CA LYS A 166 -16.25 18.84 -5.72
C LYS A 166 -15.78 19.87 -6.75
N VAL A 167 -14.91 19.48 -7.69
CA VAL A 167 -14.32 20.39 -8.69
C VAL A 167 -13.96 19.68 -10.00
N ASN A 168 -14.04 20.38 -11.13
CA ASN A 168 -13.43 19.90 -12.37
C ASN A 168 -11.89 20.07 -12.30
N ALA A 169 -11.16 18.97 -12.20
CA ALA A 169 -9.70 18.97 -12.06
C ALA A 169 -9.00 19.78 -13.17
N TYR A 170 -9.46 19.65 -14.42
CA TYR A 170 -8.82 20.22 -15.60
C TYR A 170 -9.16 21.69 -15.82
N THR A 171 -10.45 22.04 -15.76
CA THR A 171 -10.92 23.39 -16.07
C THR A 171 -10.94 24.32 -14.86
N GLY A 172 -10.99 23.78 -13.63
CA GLY A 172 -11.16 24.58 -12.41
C GLY A 172 -12.58 25.08 -12.16
N LYS A 173 -13.57 24.65 -12.95
CA LYS A 173 -14.97 24.96 -12.68
C LYS A 173 -15.40 24.27 -11.38
N LYS A 174 -15.85 25.06 -10.40
CA LYS A 174 -16.43 24.55 -9.15
C LYS A 174 -17.80 23.96 -9.42
N PHE A 175 -18.08 22.78 -8.86
CA PHE A 175 -19.44 22.24 -8.90
C PHE A 175 -20.29 22.91 -7.81
N PRO A 176 -21.52 23.35 -8.12
CA PRO A 176 -22.38 23.92 -7.10
C PRO A 176 -22.60 22.89 -5.98
N PRO A 177 -22.55 23.29 -4.70
CA PRO A 177 -22.93 22.39 -3.62
C PRO A 177 -24.35 21.90 -3.87
N LEU A 178 -24.61 20.61 -3.63
CA LEU A 178 -25.96 20.05 -3.65
C LEU A 178 -26.76 20.64 -2.48
N THR A 179 -27.25 21.87 -2.63
CA THR A 179 -28.10 22.52 -1.63
C THR A 179 -29.55 22.10 -1.89
N THR A 180 -30.00 21.04 -1.23
CA THR A 180 -31.44 20.88 -0.99
C THR A 180 -31.83 21.80 0.16
N ASN A 181 -32.36 22.98 -0.15
CA ASN A 181 -33.17 23.72 0.82
C ASN A 181 -34.36 22.82 1.25
N PRO A 182 -34.78 22.77 2.52
CA PRO A 182 -35.99 22.03 2.96
C PRO A 182 -37.29 22.33 2.18
N TYR A 183 -37.29 23.38 1.34
CA TYR A 183 -38.41 23.77 0.47
C TYR A 183 -38.19 23.47 -1.03
N GLY A 184 -37.15 22.73 -1.43
CA GLY A 184 -36.98 22.24 -2.79
C GLY A 184 -36.73 23.29 -3.88
N MET A 185 -36.44 24.55 -3.52
CA MET A 185 -36.11 25.60 -4.50
C MET A 185 -34.64 25.56 -4.88
N TYR A 186 -34.40 25.43 -6.18
CA TYR A 186 -33.10 25.54 -6.84
C TYR A 186 -32.55 26.96 -6.64
N GLN A 187 -31.45 27.12 -5.91
CA GLN A 187 -30.71 28.37 -5.93
C GLN A 187 -29.88 28.42 -7.22
N PRO A 188 -29.91 29.51 -7.99
CA PRO A 188 -29.00 29.67 -9.12
C PRO A 188 -27.55 29.60 -8.59
N PRO A 189 -26.63 28.92 -9.29
CA PRO A 189 -25.23 28.89 -8.89
C PRO A 189 -24.70 30.32 -8.75
N GLY A 190 -24.29 30.71 -7.54
CA GLY A 190 -23.59 31.97 -7.32
C GLY A 190 -22.20 31.93 -7.96
N ASP A 191 -21.77 33.07 -8.52
CA ASP A 191 -20.52 33.35 -9.26
C ASP A 191 -19.66 32.12 -9.61
N GLU A 192 -19.70 31.74 -10.89
CA GLU A 192 -18.87 30.71 -11.53
C GLU A 192 -17.38 31.12 -11.56
N GLY A 193 -16.73 31.15 -10.40
CA GLY A 193 -15.29 31.37 -10.30
C GLY A 193 -14.51 30.13 -10.77
N PHE A 194 -13.58 30.33 -11.70
CA PHE A 194 -12.56 29.33 -12.00
C PHE A 194 -11.52 29.32 -10.89
N LEU A 195 -11.21 28.13 -10.38
CA LEU A 195 -10.23 27.92 -9.32
C LEU A 195 -8.81 27.82 -9.89
N SER A 196 -7.85 28.38 -9.15
CA SER A 196 -6.43 28.17 -9.42
C SER A 196 -6.06 26.68 -9.29
N LEU A 197 -4.90 26.27 -9.84
CA LEU A 197 -4.41 24.89 -9.68
C LEU A 197 -4.28 24.51 -8.20
N LYS A 198 -3.77 25.42 -7.37
CA LYS A 198 -3.62 25.19 -5.93
C LYS A 198 -4.95 24.96 -5.23
N GLU A 199 -5.95 25.81 -5.49
CA GLU A 199 -7.28 25.65 -4.87
C GLU A 199 -7.96 24.34 -5.29
N ARG A 200 -7.77 23.94 -6.55
CA ARG A 200 -8.25 22.63 -7.03
C ARG A 200 -7.58 21.48 -6.30
N SER A 201 -6.25 21.49 -6.23
CA SER A 201 -5.52 20.40 -5.57
C SER A 201 -5.87 20.33 -4.09
N ASP A 202 -6.01 21.46 -3.40
CA ASP A 202 -6.40 21.49 -1.99
C ASP A 202 -7.77 20.83 -1.78
N ILE A 203 -8.77 21.18 -2.60
CA ILE A 203 -10.11 20.55 -2.57
C ILE A 203 -10.03 19.04 -2.84
N MET A 204 -9.21 18.63 -3.81
CA MET A 204 -9.02 17.23 -4.17
C MET A 204 -8.32 16.44 -3.08
N PHE A 205 -7.34 17.02 -2.37
CA PHE A 205 -6.71 16.39 -1.20
C PHE A 205 -7.67 16.25 -0.03
N ASP A 206 -8.54 17.23 0.20
CA ASP A 206 -9.60 17.09 1.22
C ASP A 206 -10.57 15.97 0.85
N GLU A 207 -10.97 15.87 -0.42
CA GLU A 207 -11.79 14.75 -0.91
C GLU A 207 -11.05 13.41 -0.85
N PHE A 208 -9.72 13.39 -1.08
CA PHE A 208 -8.89 12.20 -0.91
C PHE A 208 -9.01 11.70 0.54
N ARG A 209 -8.77 12.56 1.54
CA ARG A 209 -8.90 12.19 2.96
C ARG A 209 -10.31 11.73 3.33
N ASP A 210 -11.34 12.43 2.85
CA ASP A 210 -12.73 12.06 3.11
C ASP A 210 -13.06 10.64 2.60
N LEU A 211 -12.55 10.29 1.42
CA LEU A 211 -12.79 8.99 0.79
C LEU A 211 -11.90 7.89 1.38
N SER A 212 -10.67 8.20 1.83
CA SER A 212 -9.76 7.24 2.45
C SER A 212 -10.27 6.78 3.82
N ALA A 213 -11.03 7.61 4.53
CA ALA A 213 -11.62 7.29 5.84
C ALA A 213 -12.50 6.02 5.86
N VAL A 214 -13.01 5.57 4.70
CA VAL A 214 -13.74 4.28 4.59
C VAL A 214 -12.83 3.08 4.92
N TYR A 215 -11.53 3.23 4.72
CA TYR A 215 -10.52 2.19 4.89
C TYR A 215 -9.77 2.26 6.23
N SER A 216 -9.94 3.36 6.98
CA SER A 216 -9.21 3.66 8.22
C SER A 216 -10.13 4.11 9.36
N TRP A 217 -11.24 3.41 9.60
CA TRP A 217 -12.28 3.88 10.54
C TRP A 217 -12.12 3.37 11.99
N HIS A 218 -11.17 2.46 12.27
CA HIS A 218 -10.88 1.99 13.63
C HIS A 218 -9.42 1.56 13.82
N GLY A 219 -9.02 1.28 15.07
CA GLY A 219 -7.69 0.76 15.40
C GLY A 219 -6.63 1.84 15.63
N ALA A 220 -5.44 1.40 16.06
CA ALA A 220 -4.32 2.29 16.41
C ALA A 220 -3.71 2.99 15.19
N TYR A 221 -3.85 2.39 13.99
CA TYR A 221 -3.20 2.83 12.75
C TYR A 221 -4.06 3.74 11.87
N LYS A 222 -5.28 4.08 12.31
CA LYS A 222 -6.24 4.83 11.49
C LYS A 222 -5.76 6.19 10.98
N SER A 223 -4.86 6.86 11.71
CA SER A 223 -4.36 8.19 11.32
C SER A 223 -3.28 8.14 10.25
N VAL A 224 -2.66 6.97 10.03
CA VAL A 224 -1.49 6.84 9.14
C VAL A 224 -1.83 7.28 7.71
N ILE A 225 -3.01 6.92 7.21
CA ILE A 225 -3.40 7.32 5.85
C ILE A 225 -3.57 8.84 5.72
N ASP A 226 -4.09 9.52 6.75
CA ASP A 226 -4.23 10.98 6.75
C ASP A 226 -2.86 11.67 6.81
N GLU A 227 -1.93 11.10 7.58
CA GLU A 227 -0.53 11.54 7.66
C GLU A 227 0.16 11.41 6.29
N MET A 228 -0.03 10.28 5.61
CA MET A 228 0.56 10.00 4.30
C MET A 228 -0.04 10.86 3.18
N ILE A 229 -1.36 11.06 3.15
CA ILE A 229 -2.00 11.99 2.21
C ILE A 229 -1.51 13.42 2.46
N THR A 230 -1.31 13.80 3.73
CA THR A 230 -0.75 15.10 4.09
C THR A 230 0.69 15.26 3.64
N HIS A 231 1.51 14.21 3.77
CA HIS A 231 2.87 14.18 3.26
C HIS A 231 2.90 14.33 1.74
N MET A 232 2.02 13.63 1.01
CA MET A 232 1.86 13.81 -0.45
C MET A 232 1.51 15.26 -0.81
N GLN A 233 0.59 15.89 -0.07
CA GLN A 233 0.18 17.28 -0.32
C GLN A 233 1.31 18.29 -0.08
N GLN A 234 2.26 18.00 0.82
CA GLN A 234 3.47 18.82 1.01
C GLN A 234 4.43 18.75 -0.18
N ASN A 235 4.30 17.72 -1.02
CA ASN A 235 4.98 17.56 -2.29
C ASN A 235 6.53 17.53 -2.22
N SER A 236 7.09 17.05 -1.11
CA SER A 236 8.55 16.93 -0.96
C SER A 236 9.10 15.78 -1.80
N GLY A 237 8.41 14.64 -1.81
CA GLY A 237 8.87 13.36 -2.38
C GLY A 237 9.86 12.61 -1.46
N GLU A 238 10.14 13.17 -0.28
CA GLU A 238 11.02 12.54 0.71
C GLU A 238 10.38 11.28 1.30
N PRO A 239 11.17 10.28 1.75
CA PRO A 239 10.62 9.12 2.43
C PRO A 239 9.72 9.49 3.61
N PHE A 240 8.64 8.74 3.77
CA PHE A 240 7.74 8.85 4.91
C PHE A 240 8.00 7.71 5.90
N SER A 241 8.17 8.04 7.18
CA SER A 241 8.28 7.07 8.25
C SER A 241 7.38 7.49 9.41
N SER A 242 6.76 6.52 10.09
CA SER A 242 5.94 6.75 11.27
C SER A 242 6.18 5.65 12.28
N SER A 243 6.21 5.99 13.57
CA SER A 243 6.33 4.99 14.64
C SER A 243 5.16 4.00 14.62
N LEU A 244 4.00 4.42 14.09
CA LEU A 244 2.83 3.57 13.92
C LEU A 244 3.05 2.51 12.83
N LEU A 245 3.74 2.86 11.75
CA LEU A 245 4.12 1.91 10.69
C LEU A 245 5.18 0.92 11.19
N ASP A 246 6.17 1.41 11.95
CA ASP A 246 7.16 0.55 12.62
C ASP A 246 6.50 -0.43 13.60
N GLN A 247 5.53 0.05 14.38
CA GLN A 247 4.75 -0.78 15.30
C GLN A 247 3.91 -1.82 14.54
N ALA A 248 3.24 -1.42 13.46
CA ALA A 248 2.43 -2.32 12.64
C ALA A 248 3.29 -3.45 12.04
N LEU A 249 4.46 -3.11 11.46
CA LEU A 249 5.39 -4.10 10.95
C LEU A 249 5.86 -5.05 12.05
N LYS A 250 6.21 -4.50 13.21
CA LYS A 250 6.66 -5.29 14.36
C LYS A 250 5.59 -6.28 14.83
N GLU A 251 4.36 -5.82 15.00
CA GLU A 251 3.23 -6.66 15.40
C GLU A 251 2.96 -7.76 14.35
N GLN A 252 3.07 -7.44 13.06
CA GLN A 252 2.90 -8.42 11.99
C GLN A 252 3.98 -9.52 12.03
N ILE A 253 5.23 -9.15 12.32
CA ILE A 253 6.33 -10.11 12.47
C ILE A 253 6.16 -10.97 13.72
N GLU A 254 5.81 -10.37 14.85
CA GLU A 254 5.72 -11.08 16.14
C GLU A 254 4.49 -11.99 16.25
N ASN A 255 3.40 -11.64 15.57
CA ASN A 255 2.15 -12.40 15.62
C ASN A 255 2.01 -13.46 14.50
N ASP A 256 2.92 -13.49 13.51
CA ASP A 256 2.93 -14.54 12.48
C ASP A 256 3.44 -15.87 13.05
N ASP A 257 2.49 -16.69 13.50
CA ASP A 257 2.72 -18.04 14.04
C ASP A 257 2.77 -19.13 12.96
N SER A 258 2.63 -18.76 11.68
CA SER A 258 2.62 -19.69 10.57
C SER A 258 3.94 -20.45 10.44
N ASP A 259 3.88 -21.68 9.91
CA ASP A 259 5.09 -22.45 9.60
C ASP A 259 5.95 -21.81 8.51
N SER A 260 5.36 -20.89 7.73
CA SER A 260 6.02 -20.11 6.69
C SER A 260 6.60 -18.78 7.18
N SER A 261 6.49 -18.43 8.47
CA SER A 261 7.01 -17.18 9.02
C SER A 261 8.51 -16.99 8.76
N SER A 262 8.90 -15.83 8.25
CA SER A 262 10.31 -15.47 8.07
C SER A 262 11.09 -15.44 9.39
N LEU A 263 10.47 -14.97 10.49
CA LEU A 263 11.10 -14.96 11.81
C LEU A 263 11.35 -16.38 12.31
N LYS A 264 10.36 -17.27 12.16
CA LYS A 264 10.47 -18.69 12.53
C LYS A 264 11.53 -19.40 11.69
N ALA A 265 11.57 -19.12 10.38
CA ALA A 265 12.58 -19.64 9.47
C ALA A 265 14.00 -19.25 9.90
N ILE A 266 14.22 -17.98 10.31
CA ILE A 266 15.49 -17.52 10.87
C ILE A 266 15.82 -18.27 12.16
N GLN A 267 14.88 -18.32 13.11
CA GLN A 267 15.07 -18.99 14.39
C GLN A 267 15.48 -20.46 14.22
N THR A 268 14.71 -21.25 13.46
CA THR A 268 14.99 -22.67 13.22
C THR A 268 16.33 -22.88 12.51
N THR A 269 16.70 -21.97 11.60
CA THR A 269 17.99 -22.04 10.91
C THR A 269 19.16 -21.76 11.86
N LEU A 270 19.00 -20.80 12.79
CA LEU A 270 19.99 -20.57 13.84
C LEU A 270 20.13 -21.82 14.72
N GLU A 271 19.03 -22.36 15.24
CA GLU A 271 19.01 -23.55 16.10
C GLU A 271 19.74 -24.75 15.45
N THR A 272 19.50 -24.97 14.15
CA THR A 272 20.04 -26.08 13.39
C THR A 272 21.54 -25.96 13.10
N TYR A 273 22.02 -24.74 12.80
CA TYR A 273 23.35 -24.54 12.22
C TYR A 273 24.35 -23.85 13.14
N ILE A 274 23.96 -23.45 14.36
CA ILE A 274 24.90 -23.03 15.41
C ILE A 274 25.85 -24.18 15.75
N ASP A 275 27.16 -23.90 15.81
CA ASP A 275 28.12 -24.81 16.42
C ASP A 275 28.06 -24.64 17.94
N TRP A 276 27.17 -25.40 18.57
CA TRP A 276 26.90 -25.32 20.01
C TRP A 276 28.10 -25.64 20.89
N LYS A 277 29.08 -26.41 20.38
CA LYS A 277 30.32 -26.70 21.12
C LYS A 277 31.29 -25.53 21.12
N LYS A 278 31.29 -24.72 20.05
CA LYS A 278 32.19 -23.58 19.90
C LYS A 278 31.50 -22.23 20.12
N HIS A 279 30.19 -22.23 20.38
CA HIS A 279 29.36 -21.06 20.66
C HIS A 279 29.40 -19.99 19.56
N TYR A 280 29.37 -20.39 18.28
CA TYR A 280 29.22 -19.45 17.17
C TYR A 280 28.40 -20.02 16.02
N TYR A 281 27.83 -19.13 15.20
CA TYR A 281 27.23 -19.49 13.92
C TYR A 281 28.29 -19.46 12.81
N PRO A 282 28.59 -20.58 12.12
CA PRO A 282 29.63 -20.61 11.09
C PRO A 282 29.30 -19.71 9.91
N SER A 283 30.26 -18.89 9.48
CA SER A 283 30.14 -18.01 8.31
C SER A 283 29.81 -18.77 7.02
N SER A 284 30.28 -20.01 6.87
CA SER A 284 29.94 -20.91 5.77
C SER A 284 28.44 -21.20 5.67
N ASN A 285 27.73 -21.15 6.79
CA ASN A 285 26.29 -21.44 6.87
C ASN A 285 25.44 -20.19 6.65
N LYS A 286 26.02 -18.99 6.45
CA LYS A 286 25.26 -17.76 6.17
C LYS A 286 24.25 -17.95 5.03
N SER A 287 24.63 -18.70 4.00
CA SER A 287 23.75 -18.98 2.86
C SER A 287 22.53 -19.82 3.22
N GLU A 288 22.55 -20.59 4.30
CA GLU A 288 21.41 -21.37 4.77
C GLU A 288 20.32 -20.47 5.36
N ILE A 289 20.70 -19.42 6.11
CA ILE A 289 19.74 -18.40 6.57
C ILE A 289 19.05 -17.75 5.38
N HIS A 290 19.84 -17.30 4.40
CA HIS A 290 19.30 -16.68 3.19
C HIS A 290 18.33 -17.61 2.46
N LYS A 291 18.69 -18.88 2.24
CA LYS A 291 17.83 -19.87 1.57
C LYS A 291 16.56 -20.16 2.34
N SER A 292 16.64 -20.19 3.67
CA SER A 292 15.48 -20.43 4.54
C SER A 292 14.48 -19.29 4.43
N VAL A 293 14.96 -18.04 4.56
CA VAL A 293 14.12 -16.85 4.41
C VAL A 293 13.59 -16.69 2.98
N SER A 294 14.37 -17.07 1.95
CA SER A 294 13.90 -17.03 0.56
C SER A 294 12.74 -17.99 0.27
N ARG A 295 12.52 -19.00 1.12
CA ARG A 295 11.42 -19.97 1.02
C ARG A 295 10.28 -19.68 2.00
N SER A 296 10.47 -18.72 2.90
CA SER A 296 9.45 -18.27 3.84
C SER A 296 8.59 -17.16 3.22
N VAL A 297 7.61 -16.70 3.99
CA VAL A 297 6.78 -15.54 3.68
C VAL A 297 7.33 -14.36 4.49
N LEU A 298 7.60 -13.25 3.80
CA LEU A 298 7.92 -11.98 4.45
C LEU A 298 6.64 -11.40 5.08
N PRO A 299 6.74 -10.55 6.11
CA PRO A 299 5.57 -9.87 6.67
C PRO A 299 4.79 -9.20 5.55
N ARG A 300 3.46 -9.30 5.54
CA ARG A 300 2.61 -8.58 4.59
C ARG A 300 1.37 -8.12 5.32
N PHE A 301 0.78 -7.02 4.85
CA PHE A 301 -0.47 -6.48 5.37
C PHE A 301 -1.64 -6.98 4.51
N ASP A 302 -1.77 -8.30 4.33
CA ASP A 302 -2.77 -8.96 3.49
C ASP A 302 -3.93 -9.59 4.28
N ASP A 303 -3.98 -9.40 5.61
CA ASP A 303 -5.02 -9.95 6.47
C ASP A 303 -6.28 -9.08 6.52
N LEU A 304 -7.45 -9.72 6.70
CA LEU A 304 -8.77 -9.06 6.85
C LEU A 304 -8.80 -7.94 7.92
N LYS A 305 -7.95 -8.01 8.94
CA LYS A 305 -7.83 -6.96 9.97
C LYS A 305 -7.13 -5.71 9.44
N ASP A 306 -6.18 -5.85 8.52
CA ASP A 306 -5.44 -4.75 7.90
C ASP A 306 -6.31 -3.95 6.91
N TYR A 307 -7.33 -4.61 6.32
CA TYR A 307 -8.32 -3.96 5.46
C TYR A 307 -9.18 -2.90 6.16
N THR A 308 -9.15 -2.85 7.50
CA THR A 308 -10.07 -2.05 8.29
C THR A 308 -9.39 -1.03 9.20
N ASN A 309 -8.07 -1.16 9.40
CA ASN A 309 -7.27 -0.28 10.25
C ASN A 309 -6.49 0.80 9.46
N GLY A 310 -6.64 0.85 8.13
CA GLY A 310 -6.00 1.80 7.23
C GLY A 310 -4.72 1.27 6.56
N LEU A 311 -4.12 0.18 7.05
CA LEU A 311 -2.81 -0.28 6.56
C LEU A 311 -2.85 -0.79 5.12
N VAL A 312 -3.95 -1.38 4.66
CA VAL A 312 -4.08 -1.88 3.27
C VAL A 312 -3.99 -0.78 2.20
N ILE A 313 -4.34 0.46 2.52
CA ILE A 313 -4.16 1.59 1.59
C ILE A 313 -2.79 2.27 1.77
N CYS A 314 -2.24 2.24 2.99
CA CYS A 314 -0.94 2.81 3.30
C CYS A 314 0.23 1.96 2.78
N VAL A 315 0.06 0.64 2.79
CA VAL A 315 1.08 -0.35 2.41
C VAL A 315 0.34 -1.42 1.62
N HIS A 316 0.31 -1.26 0.29
CA HIS A 316 -0.48 -2.12 -0.60
C HIS A 316 0.23 -3.47 -0.82
N ASP A 317 1.57 -3.47 -0.78
CA ASP A 317 2.42 -4.66 -0.81
C ASP A 317 3.77 -4.33 -0.15
N ILE A 318 4.70 -5.29 0.00
CA ILE A 318 6.10 -4.91 0.27
C ILE A 318 6.83 -4.76 -1.07
N TRP A 319 7.32 -3.55 -1.36
CA TRP A 319 8.23 -3.34 -2.49
C TRP A 319 9.56 -4.03 -2.24
N SER A 320 10.23 -3.70 -1.14
CA SER A 320 11.54 -4.25 -0.80
C SER A 320 11.73 -4.47 0.70
N ALA A 321 12.60 -5.43 1.03
CA ALA A 321 12.94 -5.74 2.40
C ALA A 321 14.40 -6.16 2.54
N GLN A 322 15.03 -5.70 3.60
CA GLN A 322 16.33 -6.15 4.08
C GLN A 322 16.20 -6.69 5.50
N ILE A 323 16.77 -7.85 5.74
CA ILE A 323 16.79 -8.47 7.08
C ILE A 323 18.24 -8.64 7.51
N THR A 324 18.55 -8.05 8.66
CA THR A 324 19.89 -8.02 9.24
C THR A 324 19.89 -8.75 10.57
N LEU A 325 20.77 -9.72 10.72
CA LEU A 325 21.15 -10.25 12.03
C LEU A 325 22.07 -9.23 12.70
N GLN A 326 21.53 -8.43 13.62
CA GLN A 326 22.27 -7.34 14.28
C GLN A 326 23.23 -7.88 15.34
N SER A 327 22.77 -8.84 16.14
CA SER A 327 23.57 -9.49 17.18
C SER A 327 23.18 -10.96 17.31
N LEU A 328 24.12 -11.77 17.77
CA LEU A 328 23.91 -13.17 18.11
C LEU A 328 24.80 -13.52 19.30
N GLU A 329 24.17 -13.78 20.44
CA GLU A 329 24.81 -14.24 21.67
C GLU A 329 24.48 -15.70 21.88
N ILE A 330 25.50 -16.55 22.06
CA ILE A 330 25.33 -17.99 22.27
C ILE A 330 25.98 -18.33 23.60
N ASN A 331 25.17 -18.77 24.55
CA ASN A 331 25.60 -19.11 25.90
C ASN A 331 25.05 -20.50 26.27
N ASN A 332 25.95 -21.44 26.57
CA ASN A 332 25.58 -22.84 26.82
C ASN A 332 24.77 -23.43 25.64
N ASN A 333 23.59 -24.00 25.93
CA ASN A 333 22.64 -24.54 24.96
C ASN A 333 21.51 -23.54 24.64
N GLN A 334 21.76 -22.23 24.76
CA GLN A 334 20.78 -21.20 24.40
C GLN A 334 21.43 -20.13 23.54
N PHE A 335 20.63 -19.49 22.69
CA PHE A 335 21.04 -18.27 22.00
C PHE A 335 20.00 -17.18 22.18
N THR A 336 20.46 -15.93 22.04
CA THR A 336 19.64 -14.74 21.86
C THR A 336 20.14 -14.02 20.62
N ALA A 337 19.24 -13.68 19.71
CA ALA A 337 19.56 -12.96 18.49
C ALA A 337 18.67 -11.73 18.34
N THR A 338 19.25 -10.62 17.92
CA THR A 338 18.50 -9.42 17.52
C THR A 338 18.44 -9.37 15.99
N ILE A 339 17.22 -9.38 15.46
CA ILE A 339 16.92 -9.34 14.02
C ILE A 339 16.29 -8.00 13.70
N HIS A 340 16.79 -7.32 12.68
CA HIS A 340 16.25 -6.06 12.21
C HIS A 340 15.71 -6.20 10.79
N TYR A 341 14.44 -5.85 10.63
CA TYR A 341 13.73 -5.74 9.37
C TYR A 341 13.69 -4.26 8.98
N ARG A 342 14.20 -3.96 7.80
CA ARG A 342 14.01 -2.69 7.10
C ARG A 342 13.16 -2.98 5.88
N VAL A 343 11.98 -2.38 5.79
CA VAL A 343 10.97 -2.67 4.78
C VAL A 343 10.53 -1.37 4.13
N GLN A 344 10.35 -1.39 2.80
CA GLN A 344 9.83 -0.28 2.03
C GLN A 344 8.66 -0.69 1.15
N ASP A 345 7.74 0.25 0.96
CA ASP A 345 6.72 0.24 -0.09
C ASP A 345 6.65 1.64 -0.73
N HIS A 346 5.84 1.81 -1.77
CA HIS A 346 5.62 3.09 -2.44
C HIS A 346 4.21 3.60 -2.21
N PHE A 347 4.10 4.86 -1.80
CA PHE A 347 2.82 5.59 -1.85
C PHE A 347 2.70 6.31 -3.19
N GLY A 348 2.36 5.53 -4.22
CA GLY A 348 2.12 6.02 -5.56
C GLY A 348 1.36 5.00 -6.39
N LEU A 349 0.88 5.42 -7.56
CA LEU A 349 0.14 4.57 -8.50
C LEU A 349 0.85 4.51 -9.85
N ASP A 350 0.96 3.29 -10.39
CA ASP A 350 1.40 3.02 -11.75
C ASP A 350 0.21 2.88 -12.73
N ASP A 351 0.52 2.85 -14.02
CA ASP A 351 -0.49 2.79 -15.09
C ASP A 351 -1.41 1.54 -14.98
N GLY A 352 -0.88 0.44 -14.44
CA GLY A 352 -1.57 -0.83 -14.23
C GLY A 352 -2.51 -0.84 -13.02
N ASP A 353 -2.31 0.03 -12.04
CA ASP A 353 -3.14 0.12 -10.84
C ASP A 353 -4.56 0.63 -11.16
N LEU A 354 -4.70 1.46 -12.20
CA LEU A 354 -5.98 2.02 -12.65
C LEU A 354 -6.79 1.06 -13.53
N THR A 355 -7.03 -0.15 -13.03
CA THR A 355 -7.93 -1.11 -13.68
C THR A 355 -9.36 -0.57 -13.80
N PRO A 356 -10.19 -1.06 -14.74
CA PRO A 356 -11.58 -0.61 -14.88
C PRO A 356 -12.39 -0.65 -13.57
N THR A 357 -12.13 -1.65 -12.73
CA THR A 357 -12.77 -1.82 -11.43
C THR A 357 -12.28 -0.80 -10.39
N VAL A 358 -10.96 -0.61 -10.27
CA VAL A 358 -10.36 0.34 -9.34
C VAL A 358 -10.80 1.77 -9.68
N LYS A 359 -10.86 2.10 -10.98
CA LYS A 359 -11.34 3.39 -11.48
C LYS A 359 -12.78 3.72 -11.09
N LEU A 360 -13.62 2.76 -10.71
CA LEU A 360 -14.97 3.08 -10.20
C LEU A 360 -14.90 3.86 -8.89
N GLN A 361 -13.85 3.65 -8.10
CA GLN A 361 -13.63 4.37 -6.86
C GLN A 361 -12.96 5.71 -7.14
N ARG A 362 -13.62 6.78 -6.69
CA ARG A 362 -13.17 8.15 -6.90
C ARG A 362 -11.81 8.45 -6.26
N LEU A 363 -11.51 7.78 -5.14
CA LEU A 363 -10.23 7.87 -4.43
C LEU A 363 -9.03 7.71 -5.37
N PHE A 364 -8.99 6.62 -6.13
CA PHE A 364 -7.88 6.30 -7.02
C PHE A 364 -7.83 7.23 -8.24
N ARG A 365 -8.98 7.72 -8.72
CA ARG A 365 -9.02 8.74 -9.78
C ARG A 365 -8.38 10.04 -9.32
N ILE A 366 -8.70 10.48 -8.11
CA ILE A 366 -8.11 11.67 -7.48
C ILE A 366 -6.61 11.50 -7.29
N TRP A 367 -6.20 10.41 -6.63
CA TRP A 367 -4.79 10.12 -6.35
C TRP A 367 -3.96 10.10 -7.63
N PHE A 368 -4.37 9.32 -8.64
CA PHE A 368 -3.65 9.23 -9.90
C PHE A 368 -3.58 10.57 -10.65
N THR A 369 -4.66 11.36 -10.63
CA THR A 369 -4.66 12.68 -11.28
C THR A 369 -3.75 13.67 -10.55
N LEU A 370 -3.74 13.69 -9.21
CA LEU A 370 -2.83 14.52 -8.41
C LEU A 370 -1.37 14.16 -8.71
N GLN A 371 -1.07 12.87 -8.82
CA GLN A 371 0.28 12.37 -9.03
C GLN A 371 0.77 12.58 -10.48
N ARG A 372 0.04 12.05 -11.45
CA ARG A 372 0.53 11.84 -12.83
C ARG A 372 0.28 12.99 -13.77
N TRP A 373 -0.68 13.87 -13.48
CA TRP A 373 -0.96 15.00 -14.36
C TRP A 373 0.15 16.04 -14.29
N GLU A 374 0.74 16.39 -15.43
CA GLU A 374 1.84 17.35 -15.57
C GLU A 374 1.57 18.71 -14.90
N CYS A 375 0.31 19.14 -14.79
CA CYS A 375 -0.04 20.40 -14.13
C CYS A 375 -0.09 20.33 -12.60
N PHE A 376 -0.38 19.16 -12.01
CA PHE A 376 -0.39 18.98 -10.55
C PHE A 376 0.94 18.47 -10.04
N ASN A 377 1.45 17.39 -10.65
CA ASN A 377 2.81 16.88 -10.43
C ASN A 377 3.14 16.67 -8.93
N PHE A 378 2.20 16.11 -8.16
CA PHE A 378 2.46 15.75 -6.76
C PHE A 378 3.30 14.48 -6.70
N LYS A 379 4.41 14.53 -5.97
CA LYS A 379 5.38 13.45 -5.89
C LYS A 379 4.86 12.29 -5.02
N PRO A 380 4.90 11.05 -5.53
CA PRO A 380 4.83 9.87 -4.68
C PRO A 380 6.09 9.79 -3.82
N PHE A 381 6.09 8.88 -2.86
CA PHE A 381 7.20 8.72 -1.93
C PHE A 381 7.30 7.28 -1.44
N ILE A 382 8.51 6.92 -0.99
CA ILE A 382 8.74 5.66 -0.30
C ILE A 382 8.18 5.73 1.11
N THR A 383 7.46 4.69 1.53
CA THR A 383 7.16 4.44 2.94
C THR A 383 8.24 3.56 3.53
N GLU A 384 8.79 3.97 4.66
CA GLU A 384 9.89 3.29 5.35
C GLU A 384 9.38 2.73 6.68
N MET A 385 9.59 1.43 6.88
CA MET A 385 9.17 0.67 8.06
C MET A 385 10.33 -0.10 8.65
N ASN A 386 10.52 0.03 9.96
CA ASN A 386 11.62 -0.57 10.69
C ASN A 386 11.14 -1.34 11.91
N ALA A 387 11.54 -2.61 12.02
CA ALA A 387 11.22 -3.45 13.18
C ALA A 387 12.45 -4.20 13.68
N THR A 388 12.70 -4.14 14.99
CA THR A 388 13.77 -4.87 15.64
C THR A 388 13.18 -5.85 16.63
N ILE A 389 13.43 -7.14 16.41
CA ILE A 389 12.88 -8.27 17.16
C ILE A 389 14.01 -9.03 17.84
N THR A 390 13.82 -9.38 19.11
CA THR A 390 14.74 -10.27 19.83
C THR A 390 14.11 -11.66 19.91
N ILE A 391 14.83 -12.65 19.39
CA ILE A 391 14.45 -14.06 19.48
C ILE A 391 15.43 -14.83 20.36
N SER A 392 14.93 -15.86 21.02
CA SER A 392 15.75 -16.79 21.79
C SER A 392 15.36 -18.23 21.45
N GLY A 393 16.36 -19.11 21.40
CA GLY A 393 16.14 -20.53 21.16
C GLY A 393 17.12 -21.40 21.95
N LYS A 394 16.89 -22.71 21.93
CA LYS A 394 17.65 -23.69 22.72
C LYS A 394 17.95 -24.95 21.90
N HIS A 395 19.08 -25.61 22.19
CA HIS A 395 19.46 -26.91 21.61
C HIS A 395 18.82 -28.09 22.36
#